data_AF-A0AAU3KG88-F1
#
_entry.id   AF-A0AAU3KG88-F1
#
_cell.length_a   1.000
_cell.length_b   1.000
_cell.length_c   1.000
_cell.angle_alpha   90.00
_cell.angle_beta   90.00
_cell.angle_gamma   90.00
#
_symmetry.space_group_name_H-M   'P 1'
#
loop_
_entity.id
_entity.type
_entity.pdbx_description
1 polymer ?
#
loop_
_entity_poly.entity_id
_entity_poly.type
_entity_poly.pdbx_seq_one_letter_code
_entity_poly.pdbx_strand_id
1 'polypeptide(L)' 'MNLVKAFFAFWYDFIVGDDWVAAAGVVIGLVITAGLARVGVNAWWLLPILVAVVFGFSLRRAIRAAR' A
#
# COMPACT_ATOMS: atom_id res chain seq x y z
N MET A 1 -29.95 -1.03 3.79
CA MET A 1 -28.52 -1.37 3.63
C MET A 1 -27.82 -1.04 4.93
N ASN A 2 -27.14 -1.99 5.57
CA ASN A 2 -26.47 -1.74 6.85
C ASN A 2 -25.30 -0.78 6.58
N LEU A 3 -25.31 0.39 7.20
CA LEU A 3 -24.30 1.46 7.03
C LEU A 3 -22.87 0.93 7.18
N VAL A 4 -22.66 -0.02 8.09
CA VAL A 4 -21.38 -0.70 8.33
C VAL A 4 -20.90 -1.48 7.09
N LYS A 5 -21.78 -2.22 6.41
CA LYS A 5 -21.42 -2.97 5.20
C LYS A 5 -21.05 -2.04 4.05
N ALA A 6 -21.81 -0.96 3.86
CA ALA A 6 -21.53 0.04 2.84
C ALA A 6 -20.20 0.75 3.09
N PHE A 7 -19.88 1.02 4.35
CA PHE A 7 -18.60 1.63 4.74
C PHE A 7 -17.41 0.74 4.37
N PHE A 8 -17.39 -0.53 4.77
CA PHE A 8 -16.28 -1.43 4.43
C PHE A 8 -16.18 -1.72 2.92
N ALA A 9 -17.31 -1.86 2.23
CA ALA A 9 -17.32 -2.05 0.77
C ALA A 9 -16.74 -0.82 0.05
N PHE A 10 -17.11 0.39 0.48
CA PHE A 10 -16.55 1.64 -0.06
C PHE A 10 -15.04 1.70 0.12
N TRP A 11 -14.52 1.40 1.33
CA TRP A 11 -13.07 1.40 1.56
C TRP A 11 -12.34 0.32 0.75
N TYR A 12 -12.96 -0.85 0.56
CA TYR A 12 -12.39 -1.90 -0.28
C TYR A 12 -12.32 -1.46 -1.74
N ASP A 13 -13.41 -0.94 -2.31
CA ASP A 13 -13.44 -0.45 -3.69
C ASP A 13 -12.50 0.75 -3.89
N PHE A 14 -12.41 1.65 -2.90
CA PHE A 14 -11.52 2.81 -2.96
C PHE A 14 -10.05 2.45 -2.85
N ILE A 15 -9.66 1.51 -1.98
CA ILE A 15 -8.24 1.16 -1.77
C ILE A 15 -7.79 0.10 -2.78
N VAL A 16 -8.55 -0.99 -2.90
CA VAL A 16 -8.18 -2.15 -3.73
C VAL A 16 -8.58 -1.93 -5.18
N GLY A 17 -9.72 -1.28 -5.43
CA GLY A 17 -10.19 -0.97 -6.78
C GLY A 17 -9.42 0.16 -7.46
N ASP A 18 -8.92 1.16 -6.72
CA ASP A 18 -8.09 2.24 -7.26
C ASP A 18 -6.65 1.77 -7.56
N ASP A 19 -5.93 1.27 -6.54
CA ASP A 19 -4.61 0.69 -6.73
C ASP A 19 -4.22 -0.38 -5.70
N TRP A 20 -4.52 -1.64 -6.05
CA TRP A 20 -4.13 -2.80 -5.25
C TRP A 20 -2.61 -2.94 -5.01
N VAL A 21 -1.75 -2.36 -5.87
CA VAL A 21 -0.29 -2.41 -5.66
C VAL A 21 0.12 -1.51 -4.51
N ALA A 22 -0.50 -0.33 -4.40
CA ALA A 22 -0.28 0.56 -3.28
C ALA A 22 -0.70 -0.09 -1.96
N ALA A 23 -1.88 -0.72 -1.95
CA ALA A 23 -2.38 -1.47 -0.79
C ALA A 23 -1.41 -2.60 -0.37
N ALA A 24 -0.97 -3.43 -1.33
CA ALA A 24 -0.01 -4.50 -1.06
C ALA A 24 1.34 -3.95 -0.56
N GLY A 25 1.81 -2.85 -1.15
CA GLY A 25 3.02 -2.16 -0.72
C GLY A 25 2.97 -1.74 0.74
N VAL A 26 1.86 -1.11 1.18
CA VAL A 26 1.65 -0.70 2.57
C VAL A 26 1.71 -1.90 3.52
N VAL A 27 0.99 -2.99 3.21
CA VAL A 27 1.01 -4.19 4.06
C VAL A 27 2.42 -4.76 4.18
N ILE A 28 3.15 -4.89 3.07
CA ILE A 28 4.54 -5.36 3.07
C ILE A 28 5.42 -4.43 3.90
N GLY A 29 5.28 -3.12 3.72
CA GLY A 29 6.05 -2.13 4.47
C GLY A 29 5.83 -2.22 5.97
N LEU A 30 4.58 -2.37 6.42
CA LEU A 30 4.24 -2.57 7.84
C LEU A 30 4.81 -3.87 8.39
N VAL A 31 4.72 -4.98 7.65
CA VAL A 31 5.27 -6.28 8.07
C VAL A 31 6.78 -6.20 8.25
N ILE A 32 7.50 -5.62 7.28
CA ILE A 32 8.96 -5.46 7.35
C ILE A 32 9.34 -4.49 8.48
N THR A 33 8.62 -3.37 8.62
CA THR A 33 8.85 -2.39 9.71
C THR A 33 8.68 -3.05 11.06
N ALA A 34 7.62 -3.83 11.26
CA ALA A 34 7.37 -4.55 12.51
C ALA A 34 8.47 -5.59 12.79
N GLY A 35 8.94 -6.31 11.77
CA GLY A 35 10.07 -7.23 11.87
C GLY A 35 11.35 -6.51 12.32
N LEU A 36 11.71 -5.43 11.65
CA LEU A 36 12.90 -4.63 11.96
C LEU A 36 12.82 -3.99 13.36
N ALA A 37 11.65 -3.49 13.75
CA ALA A 37 11.44 -2.91 15.07
C ALA A 37 11.63 -3.96 16.20
N ARG A 38 11.24 -5.23 15.97
CA ARG A 38 11.43 -6.32 16.95
C ARG A 38 12.89 -6.66 17.20
N VAL A 39 13.76 -6.48 16.20
CA VAL A 39 15.22 -6.65 16.34
C VAL A 39 15.93 -5.35 16.74
N GLY A 40 15.19 -4.30 17.11
CA GLY A 40 15.74 -3.04 17.60
C GLY A 40 16.30 -2.11 16.51
N VAL A 41 15.98 -2.37 15.23
CA VAL A 41 16.43 -1.54 14.11
C VAL A 41 15.50 -0.34 13.94
N ASN A 42 16.08 0.87 13.92
CA ASN A 42 15.35 2.09 13.60
C ASN A 42 15.07 2.17 12.08
N ALA A 43 13.92 1.67 11.66
CA ALA A 43 13.51 1.52 10.26
C ALA A 43 12.92 2.79 9.61
N TRP A 44 13.30 3.98 10.07
CA TRP A 44 12.79 5.26 9.54
C TRP A 44 12.99 5.42 8.02
N TRP A 45 14.06 4.83 7.47
CA TRP A 45 14.42 4.88 6.05
C TRP A 45 13.55 3.97 5.17
N LEU A 46 12.88 2.98 5.76
CA LEU A 46 12.14 1.97 5.01
C LEU A 46 10.90 2.55 4.35
N LEU A 47 10.15 3.38 5.07
CA LEU A 47 8.92 4.00 4.55
C LEU A 47 9.19 4.90 3.34
N PRO A 48 10.17 5.83 3.33
CA PRO A 48 10.52 6.61 2.14
C PRO A 48 10.87 5.75 0.92
N ILE A 49 11.68 4.71 1.09
CA ILE A 49 12.06 3.80 0.00
C ILE A 49 10.83 3.07 -0.54
N LEU A 50 10.01 2.54 0.36
CA LEU A 50 8.83 1.80 0.01
C LEU A 50 7.83 2.67 -0.76
N VAL A 51 7.62 3.92 -0.32
CA VAL A 51 6.79 4.89 -1.05
C VAL A 51 7.34 5.12 -2.46
N ALA A 52 8.63 5.39 -2.62
CA ALA A 52 9.24 5.62 -3.93
C ALA A 52 9.08 4.42 -4.88
N VAL A 53 9.27 3.20 -4.37
CA VAL A 53 9.11 1.95 -5.14
C VAL A 53 7.66 1.75 -5.56
N VAL A 54 6.72 1.87 -4.61
CA VAL A 54 5.29 1.66 -4.85
C VAL A 54 4.75 2.69 -5.83
N PHE A 55 5.05 3.98 -5.64
CA PHE A 55 4.66 5.04 -6.58
C PHE A 55 5.27 4.83 -7.96
N GLY A 56 6.56 4.52 -8.03
CA GLY A 56 7.24 4.27 -9.29
C GLY A 56 6.64 3.10 -10.05
N PHE A 57 6.27 2.02 -9.35
CA PHE A 57 5.64 0.86 -9.96
C PHE A 57 4.19 1.15 -10.40
N SER A 58 3.42 1.83 -9.55
CA SER A 58 2.04 2.23 -9.86
C SER A 58 2.00 3.12 -11.11
N LEU A 59 2.88 4.14 -11.18
CA LEU A 59 3.00 5.02 -12.33
C LEU A 59 3.41 4.25 -13.60
N ARG A 60 4.40 3.35 -13.52
CA ARG A 60 4.79 2.50 -14.66
C ARG A 60 3.66 1.56 -15.10
N ARG A 61 2.81 1.10 -14.18
CA ARG A 61 1.64 0.26 -14.51
C ARG A 61 0.59 1.11 -15.23
N ALA A 62 0.26 2.27 -14.70
CA ALA A 62 -0.70 3.20 -15.30
C ALA A 62 -0.27 3.62 -16.72
N ILE A 63 1.00 4.00 -16.90
CA ILE A 63 1.55 4.37 -18.21
C ILE A 63 1.46 3.21 -19.21
N ARG A 64 1.77 1.99 -18.79
CA ARG A 64 1.68 0.80 -19.66
C ARG A 64 0.24 0.43 -20.01
N ALA A 65 -0.70 0.65 -19.11
CA ALA A 65 -2.13 0.38 -19.36
C ALA A 65 -2.78 1.42 -20.28
N ALA A 66 -2.25 2.65 -20.30
CA ALA A 66 -2.74 3.74 -21.15
C ALA A 66 -2.22 3.70 -22.60
N ARG A 67 -1.29 2.79 -22.91
CA ARG A 67 -0.64 2.67 -24.21
C ARG A 67 -1.21 1.48 -24.98
#